data_AF-A0A4U0XGL3-F1
#
_entry.id   AF-A0A4U0XGL3-F1
#
_cell.length_a   1.000
_cell.length_b   1.000
_cell.length_c   1.000
_cell.angle_alpha   90.00
_cell.angle_beta   90.00
_cell.angle_gamma   90.00
#
_symmetry.space_group_name_H-M   'P 1'
#
loop_
_entity.id
_entity.type
_entity.pdbx_description
1 polymer ?
#
loop_
_entity_poly.entity_id
_entity_poly.type
_entity_poly.pdbx_seq_one_letter_code
_entity_poly.pdbx_strand_id
1 'polypeptide(L)'
;LLQTYKKELAGGNMGGGGLQFPQNLRGLPVLFLGLMKNLGLRKSAQIPSDLRSAALCLLSTLPLPLMMQYIYPRLYSLHDMPDNAGIPDANTGDIALPPPCNLSSERLVPYGLYLIDDGQTQFLWVGRDAVPALIQDVFGVADKTMLKQGKAMLPVIENEFNERVGAVVEKSRDHRAKGVGSIVVPPLYIIREDGEPSLRLWALTLLVEDRADQGVSLGQWMGVLREKVSG
;
A
#
# COMPACT_ATOMS: atom_id res chain seq x y z
N LEU A 1 7.66 11.15 -23.10
CA LEU A 1 8.17 11.77 -21.85
C LEU A 1 9.64 11.46 -21.62
N LEU A 2 10.01 10.23 -21.24
CA LEU A 2 11.43 9.88 -20.98
C LEU A 2 12.34 10.10 -22.20
N GLN A 3 11.94 9.61 -23.38
CA GLN A 3 12.66 9.86 -24.63
C GLN A 3 12.79 11.36 -24.93
N THR A 4 11.69 12.11 -24.79
CA THR A 4 11.67 13.58 -24.98
C THR A 4 12.63 14.27 -24.01
N TYR A 5 12.62 13.91 -22.71
CA TYR A 5 13.52 14.48 -21.71
C TYR A 5 14.99 14.18 -22.05
N LYS A 6 15.30 12.93 -22.44
CA LYS A 6 16.63 12.54 -22.88
C LYS A 6 17.10 13.32 -24.11
N LYS A 7 16.22 13.52 -25.09
CA LYS A 7 16.57 14.20 -26.34
C LYS A 7 16.76 15.71 -26.15
N GLU A 8 15.84 16.35 -25.43
CA GLU A 8 15.73 17.82 -25.40
C GLU A 8 16.44 18.45 -24.19
N LEU A 9 16.62 17.71 -23.08
CA LEU A 9 17.04 18.29 -21.79
C LEU A 9 18.26 17.61 -21.14
N ALA A 10 18.50 16.33 -21.41
CA ALA A 10 19.59 15.58 -20.78
C ALA A 10 21.02 15.98 -21.22
N GLY A 11 21.16 16.94 -22.15
CA GLY A 11 22.45 17.54 -22.48
C GLY A 11 23.48 16.60 -23.13
N GLY A 12 23.03 15.53 -23.78
CA GLY A 12 23.93 14.49 -24.30
C GLY A 12 24.38 13.50 -23.22
N ASN A 13 24.97 12.38 -23.64
CA ASN A 13 25.21 11.21 -22.80
C ASN A 13 26.18 11.49 -21.64
N MET A 14 25.68 12.02 -20.51
CA MET A 14 26.43 12.15 -19.25
C MET A 14 26.70 10.77 -18.64
N GLY A 15 27.59 10.00 -19.26
CA GLY A 15 28.45 8.93 -18.70
C GLY A 15 27.87 7.75 -17.93
N GLY A 16 26.67 7.81 -17.37
CA GLY A 16 26.05 6.77 -16.57
C GLY A 16 24.87 6.17 -17.32
N GLY A 17 24.88 4.86 -17.56
CA GLY A 17 23.80 4.10 -18.20
C GLY A 17 22.48 4.03 -17.41
N GLY A 18 22.18 5.03 -16.58
CA GLY A 18 20.94 5.16 -15.82
C GLY A 18 19.82 5.83 -16.63
N LEU A 19 18.58 5.59 -16.20
CA LEU A 19 17.41 6.26 -16.76
C LEU A 19 17.32 7.68 -16.20
N GLN A 20 17.55 8.69 -17.04
CA GLN A 20 17.50 10.09 -16.63
C GLN A 20 16.08 10.67 -16.73
N PHE A 21 15.65 11.37 -15.68
CA PHE A 21 14.34 12.03 -15.62
C PHE A 21 14.38 13.15 -14.55
N PRO A 22 13.57 14.21 -14.63
CA PRO A 22 13.65 15.31 -13.68
C PRO A 22 13.05 14.89 -12.33
N GLN A 23 13.59 15.46 -11.25
CA GLN A 23 13.30 15.03 -9.88
C GLN A 23 11.81 15.12 -9.53
N ASN A 24 11.11 16.13 -10.02
CA ASN A 24 9.67 16.32 -9.80
C ASN A 24 8.80 15.27 -10.51
N LEU A 25 9.34 14.52 -11.48
CA LEU A 25 8.63 13.44 -12.19
C LEU A 25 9.18 12.05 -11.84
N ARG A 26 10.11 11.92 -10.89
CA ARG A 26 10.75 10.64 -10.53
C ARG A 26 9.75 9.55 -10.10
N GLY A 27 8.62 9.95 -9.52
CA GLY A 27 7.55 9.02 -9.11
C GLY A 27 6.64 8.57 -10.25
N LEU A 28 6.65 9.28 -11.39
CA LEU A 28 5.72 9.03 -12.49
C LEU A 28 5.85 7.61 -13.07
N PRO A 29 7.07 7.06 -13.33
CA PRO A 29 7.20 5.69 -13.78
C PRO A 29 6.56 4.66 -12.84
N VAL A 30 6.71 4.87 -11.52
CA VAL A 30 6.14 3.98 -10.49
C VAL A 30 4.62 4.09 -10.44
N LEU A 31 4.08 5.31 -10.58
CA LEU A 31 2.63 5.52 -10.66
C LEU A 31 2.01 4.84 -11.88
N PHE A 32 2.69 4.87 -13.04
CA PHE A 32 2.24 4.12 -14.21
C PHE A 32 2.29 2.61 -13.98
N LEU A 33 3.29 2.10 -13.26
CA LEU A 33 3.33 0.68 -12.88
C LEU A 33 2.16 0.30 -11.98
N GLY A 34 1.88 1.09 -10.94
CA GLY A 34 0.72 0.91 -10.07
C GLY A 34 -0.59 0.96 -10.84
N LEU A 35 -0.74 1.93 -11.74
CA LEU A 35 -1.93 2.11 -12.56
C LEU A 35 -2.16 0.92 -13.50
N MET A 36 -1.10 0.39 -14.14
CA MET A 36 -1.20 -0.81 -14.99
C MET A 36 -1.57 -2.07 -14.21
N LYS A 37 -1.27 -2.12 -12.90
CA LYS A 37 -1.61 -3.24 -12.00
C LYS A 37 -2.94 -3.06 -11.27
N ASN A 38 -3.51 -1.85 -11.28
CA ASN A 38 -4.80 -1.56 -10.68
C ASN A 38 -5.91 -2.41 -11.31
N LEU A 39 -6.90 -2.79 -10.50
CA LEU A 39 -8.03 -3.64 -10.87
C LEU A 39 -8.77 -3.18 -12.14
N GLY A 40 -8.86 -1.86 -12.37
CA GLY A 40 -9.53 -1.29 -13.54
C GLY A 40 -8.80 -1.53 -14.87
N LEU A 41 -7.47 -1.61 -14.86
CA LEU A 41 -6.65 -1.63 -16.09
C LEU A 41 -5.81 -2.91 -16.24
N ARG A 42 -5.62 -3.69 -15.17
CA ARG A 42 -4.79 -4.89 -15.24
C ARG A 42 -5.38 -5.92 -16.19
N LYS A 43 -4.51 -6.52 -16.99
CA LYS A 43 -4.87 -7.55 -17.97
C LYS A 43 -5.10 -8.88 -17.25
N SER A 44 -6.36 -9.18 -16.93
CA SER A 44 -6.75 -10.50 -16.41
C SER A 44 -8.18 -10.82 -16.83
N ALA A 45 -8.41 -11.99 -17.41
CA ALA A 45 -9.75 -12.46 -17.77
C ALA A 45 -10.59 -12.88 -16.55
N GLN A 46 -9.95 -13.06 -15.38
CA GLN A 46 -10.59 -13.55 -14.15
C GLN A 46 -11.24 -12.45 -13.30
N ILE A 47 -11.21 -11.19 -13.75
CA ILE A 47 -11.82 -10.08 -13.00
C ILE A 47 -13.30 -9.98 -13.38
N PRO A 48 -14.24 -10.09 -12.41
CA PRO A 48 -15.66 -9.85 -12.67
C PRO A 48 -15.91 -8.48 -13.31
N SER A 49 -16.85 -8.45 -14.25
CA SER A 49 -17.29 -7.24 -14.97
C SER A 49 -17.57 -6.06 -14.04
N ASP A 50 -18.34 -6.32 -12.99
CA ASP A 50 -18.80 -5.27 -12.07
C ASP A 50 -17.64 -4.68 -11.26
N LEU A 51 -16.72 -5.54 -10.80
CA LEU A 51 -15.52 -5.12 -10.07
C LEU A 51 -14.60 -4.26 -10.94
N ARG A 52 -14.40 -4.63 -12.21
CA ARG A 52 -13.63 -3.82 -13.15
C ARG A 52 -14.30 -2.48 -13.43
N SER A 53 -15.61 -2.48 -13.65
CA SER A 53 -16.39 -1.28 -13.94
C SER A 53 -16.38 -0.31 -12.76
N ALA A 54 -16.52 -0.82 -11.53
CA ALA A 54 -16.40 -0.04 -10.30
C ALA A 54 -15.00 0.58 -10.14
N ALA A 55 -13.93 -0.19 -10.38
CA ALA A 55 -12.57 0.33 -10.32
C ALA A 55 -12.29 1.43 -11.34
N LEU A 56 -12.80 1.28 -12.56
CA LEU A 56 -12.70 2.32 -13.60
C LEU A 56 -13.47 3.60 -13.22
N CYS A 57 -14.64 3.46 -12.59
CA CYS A 57 -15.41 4.58 -12.05
C CYS A 57 -14.60 5.31 -10.95
N LEU A 58 -13.97 4.58 -10.04
CA LEU A 58 -13.11 5.18 -9.02
C LEU A 58 -11.92 5.92 -9.64
N LEU A 59 -11.22 5.32 -10.61
CA LEU A 59 -10.10 5.97 -11.30
C LEU A 59 -10.50 7.25 -12.04
N SER A 60 -11.77 7.39 -12.47
CA SER A 60 -12.25 8.57 -13.17
C SER A 60 -12.88 9.63 -12.27
N THR A 61 -13.23 9.29 -11.02
CA THR A 61 -14.02 10.18 -10.14
C THR A 61 -13.36 10.49 -8.80
N LEU A 62 -12.37 9.71 -8.34
CA LEU A 62 -11.71 9.97 -7.06
C LEU A 62 -10.99 11.33 -7.08
N PRO A 63 -11.10 12.13 -6.00
CA PRO A 63 -10.23 13.29 -5.79
C PRO A 63 -8.76 12.90 -5.84
N LEU A 64 -7.91 13.80 -6.33
CA LEU A 64 -6.48 13.52 -6.56
C LEU A 64 -5.77 12.84 -5.37
N PRO A 65 -5.90 13.29 -4.10
CA PRO A 65 -5.25 12.61 -2.98
C PRO A 65 -5.66 11.13 -2.82
N LEU A 66 -6.94 10.81 -3.04
CA LEU A 66 -7.46 9.44 -2.94
C LEU A 66 -7.12 8.62 -4.18
N MET A 67 -7.17 9.23 -5.37
CA MET A 67 -6.76 8.57 -6.62
C MET A 67 -5.30 8.15 -6.56
N MET A 68 -4.42 9.00 -6.02
CA MET A 68 -3.01 8.68 -5.82
C MET A 68 -2.82 7.46 -4.91
N GLN A 69 -3.56 7.39 -3.80
CA GLN A 69 -3.52 6.24 -2.90
C GLN A 69 -4.13 4.97 -3.52
N TYR A 70 -5.15 5.12 -4.36
CA TYR A 70 -5.77 3.99 -5.07
C TYR A 70 -4.88 3.40 -6.16
N ILE A 71 -4.03 4.23 -6.78
CA ILE A 71 -3.02 3.80 -7.77
C ILE A 71 -1.79 3.22 -7.08
N TYR A 72 -1.34 3.86 -6.00
CA TYR A 72 -0.17 3.48 -5.22
C TYR A 72 -0.56 3.47 -3.73
N PRO A 73 -0.98 2.30 -3.20
CA PRO A 73 -1.38 2.13 -1.82
C PRO A 73 -0.32 2.59 -0.81
N ARG A 74 -0.74 2.69 0.45
CA ARG A 74 0.17 2.91 1.58
C ARG A 74 0.40 1.60 2.31
N LEU A 75 1.67 1.26 2.53
CA LEU A 75 2.09 0.19 3.43
C LEU A 75 2.72 0.84 4.66
N TYR A 76 2.23 0.50 5.84
CA TYR A 76 2.80 0.94 7.11
C TYR A 76 3.25 -0.28 7.90
N SER A 77 4.48 -0.19 8.43
CA SER A 77 4.96 -1.15 9.41
C SER A 77 4.50 -0.73 10.80
N LEU A 78 3.80 -1.63 11.50
CA LEU A 78 3.19 -1.35 12.80
C LEU A 78 3.96 -1.98 13.97
N HIS A 79 4.65 -3.09 13.73
CA HIS A 79 5.41 -3.81 14.75
C HIS A 79 6.70 -3.10 15.18
N ASP A 80 7.24 -2.23 14.35
CA ASP A 80 8.43 -1.41 14.59
C ASP A 80 8.15 0.09 14.34
N MET A 81 6.89 0.51 14.53
CA MET A 81 6.50 1.89 14.30
C MET A 81 7.19 2.84 15.30
N PRO A 82 7.59 4.06 14.88
CA PRO A 82 8.20 5.05 15.76
C PRO A 82 7.33 5.37 16.98
N ASP A 83 7.95 5.74 18.10
CA ASP A 83 7.24 6.00 19.37
C ASP A 83 6.16 7.07 19.27
N ASN A 84 6.34 8.07 18.39
CA ASN A 84 5.34 9.11 18.15
C ASN A 84 4.16 8.66 17.26
N ALA A 85 4.28 7.53 16.56
CA ALA A 85 3.23 7.04 15.68
C ALA A 85 2.06 6.43 16.49
N GLY A 86 0.84 6.75 16.07
CA GLY A 86 -0.37 6.35 16.78
C GLY A 86 -0.68 7.16 18.03
N ILE A 87 0.10 8.20 18.34
CA ILE A 87 -0.12 9.10 19.48
C ILE A 87 -0.60 10.46 18.96
N PRO A 88 -1.61 11.09 19.60
CA PRO A 88 -2.03 12.44 19.25
C PRO A 88 -0.92 13.46 19.56
N ASP A 89 -0.63 14.36 18.62
CA ASP A 89 0.26 15.50 18.87
C ASP A 89 -0.34 16.40 19.97
N ALA A 90 0.50 16.81 20.93
CA ALA A 90 0.05 17.59 22.08
C ALA A 90 -0.51 18.98 21.73
N ASN A 91 -0.11 19.54 20.59
CA ASN A 91 -0.53 20.88 20.17
C ASN A 91 -1.70 20.83 19.18
N THR A 92 -1.70 19.88 18.24
CA THR A 92 -2.71 19.82 17.17
C THR A 92 -3.78 18.76 17.40
N GLY A 93 -3.52 17.77 18.25
CA GLY A 93 -4.37 16.59 18.41
C GLY A 93 -4.33 15.62 17.22
N ASP A 94 -3.47 15.87 16.22
CA ASP A 94 -3.34 14.99 15.06
C ASP A 94 -2.57 13.72 15.39
N ILE A 95 -3.07 12.58 14.92
CA ILE A 95 -2.35 11.31 15.00
C ILE A 95 -1.25 11.27 13.93
N ALA A 96 -0.01 11.03 14.35
CA ALA A 96 1.08 10.77 13.43
C ALA A 96 0.99 9.33 12.88
N LEU A 97 1.06 9.19 11.56
CA LEU A 97 1.17 7.88 10.89
C LEU A 97 2.64 7.43 10.84
N PRO A 98 2.93 6.11 10.87
CA PRO A 98 4.26 5.61 10.58
C PRO A 98 4.73 6.04 9.18
N PRO A 99 6.04 6.14 8.93
CA PRO A 99 6.55 6.41 7.59
C PRO A 99 6.12 5.28 6.64
N PRO A 100 5.59 5.61 5.44
CA PRO A 100 5.15 4.60 4.50
C PRO A 100 6.35 3.82 3.92
N CYS A 101 6.21 2.50 3.86
CA CYS A 101 7.16 1.59 3.24
C CYS A 101 6.94 1.48 1.72
N ASN A 102 7.95 0.96 1.01
CA ASN A 102 7.82 0.53 -0.37
C ASN A 102 6.79 -0.59 -0.52
N LEU A 103 6.08 -0.64 -1.64
CA LEU A 103 5.02 -1.61 -1.90
C LEU A 103 5.60 -2.92 -2.46
N SER A 104 6.48 -3.55 -1.69
CA SER A 104 7.12 -4.83 -2.03
C SER A 104 7.06 -5.80 -0.86
N SER A 105 6.87 -7.08 -1.17
CA SER A 105 6.91 -8.18 -0.21
C SER A 105 8.27 -8.34 0.47
N GLU A 106 9.34 -7.78 -0.11
CA GLU A 106 10.66 -7.69 0.56
C GLU A 106 10.60 -6.88 1.87
N ARG A 107 9.60 -6.02 2.04
CA ARG A 107 9.36 -5.27 3.28
C ARG A 107 8.61 -6.05 4.33
N LEU A 108 7.98 -7.18 3.97
CA LEU A 108 7.18 -8.00 4.89
C LEU A 108 8.08 -9.04 5.57
N VAL A 109 8.48 -8.74 6.81
CA VAL A 109 9.22 -9.69 7.64
C VAL A 109 8.25 -10.72 8.23
N PRO A 110 8.66 -11.99 8.41
CA PRO A 110 7.76 -13.05 8.87
C PRO A 110 7.12 -12.79 10.24
N TYR A 111 7.78 -12.05 11.13
CA TYR A 111 7.27 -11.73 12.47
C TYR A 111 6.48 -10.42 12.54
N GLY A 112 6.34 -9.71 11.42
CA GLY A 112 5.84 -8.34 11.40
C GLY A 112 4.32 -8.21 11.40
N LEU A 113 3.88 -7.00 11.71
CA LEU A 113 2.50 -6.52 11.56
C LEU A 113 2.50 -5.31 10.64
N TYR A 114 1.62 -5.32 9.64
CA TYR A 114 1.55 -4.26 8.63
C TYR A 114 0.12 -3.84 8.31
N LEU A 115 -0.06 -2.55 8.02
CA LEU A 115 -1.31 -2.02 7.45
C LEU A 115 -1.08 -1.69 5.97
N ILE A 116 -1.89 -2.27 5.09
CA ILE A 116 -1.98 -1.90 3.68
C ILE A 116 -3.29 -1.15 3.47
N ASP A 117 -3.25 0.04 2.89
CA ASP A 117 -4.42 0.89 2.66
C ASP A 117 -4.39 1.51 1.26
N ASP A 118 -5.33 1.11 0.40
CA ASP A 118 -5.54 1.69 -0.94
C ASP A 118 -6.60 2.80 -0.97
N GLY A 119 -7.15 3.18 0.21
CA GLY A 119 -8.21 4.17 0.37
C GLY A 119 -9.62 3.63 0.09
N GLN A 120 -9.76 2.39 -0.38
CA GLN A 120 -11.04 1.70 -0.57
C GLN A 120 -11.17 0.49 0.35
N THR A 121 -10.06 -0.16 0.71
CA THR A 121 -9.93 -1.33 1.57
C THR A 121 -8.65 -1.23 2.41
N GLN A 122 -8.73 -1.68 3.66
CA GLN A 122 -7.58 -1.82 4.54
C GLN A 122 -7.30 -3.30 4.82
N PHE A 123 -6.03 -3.69 4.80
CA PHE A 123 -5.57 -5.02 5.21
C PHE A 123 -4.62 -4.90 6.39
N LEU A 124 -4.92 -5.60 7.48
CA LEU A 124 -4.00 -5.81 8.58
C LEU A 124 -3.32 -7.17 8.39
N TRP A 125 -2.08 -7.12 7.90
CA TRP A 125 -1.25 -8.29 7.62
C TRP A 125 -0.51 -8.75 8.86
N VAL A 126 -0.80 -9.98 9.28
CA VAL A 126 -0.11 -10.67 10.38
C VAL A 126 0.88 -11.67 9.77
N GLY A 127 2.16 -11.43 10.02
CA GLY A 127 3.24 -12.31 9.57
C GLY A 127 3.13 -13.72 10.14
N ARG A 128 3.63 -14.70 9.38
CA ARG A 128 3.54 -16.12 9.77
C ARG A 128 4.29 -16.47 11.05
N ASP A 129 5.29 -15.71 11.44
CA ASP A 129 6.12 -15.92 12.64
C ASP A 129 5.88 -14.83 13.69
N ALA A 130 4.72 -14.15 13.62
CA ALA A 130 4.33 -13.12 14.59
C ALA A 130 4.29 -13.70 16.01
N VAL A 131 4.98 -13.03 16.93
CA VAL A 131 5.14 -13.52 18.30
C VAL A 131 3.82 -13.42 19.10
N PRO A 132 3.55 -14.36 20.02
CA PRO A 132 2.30 -14.36 20.80
C PRO A 132 2.02 -13.05 21.54
N ALA A 133 3.04 -12.36 22.06
CA ALA A 133 2.89 -11.06 22.71
C ALA A 133 2.27 -10.01 21.77
N LEU A 134 2.76 -9.92 20.54
CA LEU A 134 2.21 -9.01 19.52
C LEU A 134 0.74 -9.33 19.20
N ILE A 135 0.40 -10.62 19.14
CA ILE A 135 -0.98 -11.06 18.89
C ILE A 135 -1.88 -10.71 20.07
N GLN A 136 -1.40 -10.92 21.29
CA GLN A 136 -2.14 -10.60 22.51
C GLN A 136 -2.37 -9.10 22.64
N ASP A 137 -1.35 -8.27 22.40
CA ASP A 137 -1.45 -6.82 22.51
C ASP A 137 -2.41 -6.24 21.48
N VAL A 138 -2.44 -6.77 20.25
CA VAL A 138 -3.27 -6.21 19.16
C VAL A 138 -4.67 -6.81 19.14
N PHE A 139 -4.80 -8.11 19.40
CA PHE A 139 -6.04 -8.87 19.17
C PHE A 139 -6.64 -9.49 20.44
N GLY A 140 -5.92 -9.51 21.55
CA GLY A 140 -6.43 -9.99 22.85
C GLY A 140 -6.56 -11.52 22.90
N VAL A 141 -5.93 -12.23 21.97
CA VAL A 141 -5.95 -13.69 21.89
C VAL A 141 -4.54 -14.26 22.10
N ALA A 142 -4.48 -15.46 22.67
CA ALA A 142 -3.20 -16.09 23.03
C ALA A 142 -2.38 -16.56 21.81
N ASP A 143 -3.04 -16.84 20.69
CA ASP A 143 -2.38 -17.40 19.50
C ASP A 143 -3.03 -16.89 18.21
N LYS A 144 -2.22 -16.66 17.17
CA LYS A 144 -2.67 -16.19 15.86
C LYS A 144 -3.70 -17.13 15.21
N THR A 145 -3.73 -18.41 15.57
CA THR A 145 -4.69 -19.39 15.07
C THR A 145 -6.13 -19.05 15.45
N MET A 146 -6.33 -18.29 16.53
CA MET A 146 -7.64 -17.83 16.99
C MET A 146 -8.15 -16.60 16.23
N LEU A 147 -7.30 -15.97 15.40
CA LEU A 147 -7.69 -14.80 14.62
C LEU A 147 -8.69 -15.18 13.53
N LYS A 148 -9.86 -14.54 13.57
CA LYS A 148 -10.82 -14.59 12.49
C LYS A 148 -10.29 -13.80 11.30
N GLN A 149 -9.98 -14.50 10.21
CA GLN A 149 -9.55 -13.88 8.97
C GLN A 149 -10.74 -13.29 8.19
N GLY A 150 -10.44 -12.32 7.34
CA GLY A 150 -11.41 -11.63 6.51
C GLY A 150 -11.88 -10.32 7.14
N LYS A 151 -13.07 -9.87 6.73
CA LYS A 151 -13.63 -8.59 7.15
C LYS A 151 -13.89 -8.59 8.65
N ALA A 152 -13.25 -7.68 9.37
CA ALA A 152 -13.30 -7.60 10.83
C ALA A 152 -13.10 -6.16 11.32
N MET A 153 -13.33 -5.95 12.61
CA MET A 153 -12.92 -4.73 13.32
C MET A 153 -11.77 -5.08 14.25
N LEU A 154 -10.89 -4.11 14.49
CA LEU A 154 -9.87 -4.27 15.52
C LEU A 154 -10.56 -4.31 16.90
N PRO A 155 -10.27 -5.28 17.76
CA PRO A 155 -10.79 -5.29 19.12
C PRO A 155 -10.18 -4.13 19.91
N VAL A 156 -10.96 -3.56 20.83
CA VAL A 156 -10.50 -2.54 21.77
C VAL A 156 -9.94 -3.26 22.98
N ILE A 157 -8.65 -3.05 23.27
CA ILE A 157 -7.92 -3.68 24.37
C ILE A 157 -7.24 -2.57 25.14
N GLU A 158 -7.33 -2.63 26.46
CA GLU A 158 -6.69 -1.66 27.36
C GLU A 158 -5.17 -1.89 27.42
N ASN A 159 -4.46 -1.51 26.35
CA ASN A 159 -3.01 -1.41 26.32
C ASN A 159 -2.56 -0.36 25.29
N GLU A 160 -1.39 0.23 25.53
CA GLU A 160 -0.84 1.31 24.71
C GLU A 160 -0.66 0.92 23.24
N PHE A 161 -0.23 -0.32 22.97
CA PHE A 161 0.05 -0.75 21.60
C PHE A 161 -1.23 -0.92 20.77
N ASN A 162 -2.30 -1.48 21.37
CA ASN A 162 -3.62 -1.56 20.74
C ASN A 162 -4.18 -0.18 20.40
N GLU A 163 -4.11 0.75 21.34
CA GLU A 163 -4.58 2.12 21.15
C GLU A 163 -3.83 2.80 19.99
N ARG A 164 -2.50 2.66 19.94
CA ARG A 164 -1.67 3.22 18.86
C ARG A 164 -1.98 2.57 17.50
N VAL A 165 -2.11 1.25 17.43
CA VAL A 165 -2.49 0.54 16.20
C VAL A 165 -3.88 0.97 15.73
N GLY A 166 -4.85 1.04 16.65
CA GLY A 166 -6.20 1.54 16.38
C GLY A 166 -6.16 2.95 15.81
N ALA A 167 -5.44 3.86 16.45
CA ALA A 167 -5.28 5.25 16.01
C ALA A 167 -4.66 5.34 14.60
N VAL A 168 -3.65 4.53 14.28
CA VAL A 168 -3.05 4.47 12.94
C VAL A 168 -4.06 3.97 11.90
N VAL A 169 -4.81 2.89 12.19
CA VAL A 169 -5.84 2.36 11.30
C VAL A 169 -6.92 3.40 11.03
N GLU A 170 -7.36 4.12 12.07
CA GLU A 170 -8.37 5.17 11.97
C GLU A 170 -7.88 6.40 11.22
N LYS A 171 -6.67 6.88 11.53
CA LYS A 171 -6.08 8.04 10.83
C LYS A 171 -5.80 7.72 9.37
N SER A 172 -5.39 6.49 9.04
CA SER A 172 -5.14 6.10 7.65
C SER A 172 -6.38 6.20 6.78
N ARG A 173 -7.57 5.90 7.32
CA ARG A 173 -8.86 6.04 6.63
C ARG A 173 -9.51 7.43 6.76
N ASP A 174 -8.88 8.38 7.46
CA ASP A 174 -9.39 9.74 7.60
C ASP A 174 -9.18 10.52 6.30
N HIS A 175 -10.21 10.57 5.47
CA HIS A 175 -10.21 11.33 4.23
C HIS A 175 -10.18 12.85 4.45
N ARG A 176 -10.76 13.33 5.56
CA ARG A 176 -10.79 14.77 5.86
C ARG A 176 -9.40 15.29 6.19
N ALA A 177 -8.59 14.52 6.92
CA ALA A 177 -7.17 14.83 7.15
C ALA A 177 -6.35 14.88 5.84
N LYS A 178 -6.81 14.21 4.77
CA LYS A 178 -6.21 14.28 3.42
C LYS A 178 -6.72 15.48 2.60
N GLY A 179 -7.49 16.38 3.21
CA GLY A 179 -8.04 17.58 2.57
C GLY A 179 -9.22 17.33 1.64
N VAL A 180 -9.88 16.17 1.74
CA VAL A 180 -10.95 15.77 0.83
C VAL A 180 -12.15 15.18 1.57
N GLY A 181 -13.35 15.42 1.05
CA GLY A 181 -14.56 14.75 1.53
C GLY A 181 -14.71 13.37 0.90
N SER A 182 -15.19 12.39 1.66
CA SER A 182 -15.57 11.08 1.15
C SER A 182 -16.59 10.44 2.08
N ILE A 183 -17.55 9.72 1.50
CA ILE A 183 -18.54 8.91 2.23
C ILE A 183 -18.05 7.47 2.43
N VAL A 184 -16.90 7.11 1.83
CA VAL A 184 -16.34 5.75 1.90
C VAL A 184 -15.65 5.57 3.24
N VAL A 185 -16.03 4.49 3.93
CA VAL A 185 -15.30 3.95 5.08
C VAL A 185 -14.65 2.64 4.61
N PRO A 186 -13.32 2.63 4.39
CA PRO A 186 -12.60 1.42 4.01
C PRO A 186 -12.86 0.30 5.03
N PRO A 187 -13.35 -0.88 4.61
CA PRO A 187 -13.44 -2.04 5.48
C PRO A 187 -12.03 -2.56 5.81
N LEU A 188 -11.84 -2.98 7.05
CA LEU A 188 -10.64 -3.64 7.50
C LEU A 188 -10.75 -5.15 7.32
N TYR A 189 -9.71 -5.76 6.74
CA TYR A 189 -9.54 -7.19 6.60
C TYR A 189 -8.34 -7.64 7.42
N ILE A 190 -8.53 -8.58 8.34
CA ILE A 190 -7.43 -9.23 9.05
C ILE A 190 -6.99 -10.43 8.21
N ILE A 191 -5.69 -10.49 7.90
CA ILE A 191 -5.11 -11.57 7.10
C ILE A 191 -3.90 -12.14 7.82
N ARG A 192 -3.77 -13.45 7.74
CA ARG A 192 -2.57 -14.16 8.19
C ARG A 192 -1.80 -14.63 6.97
N GLU A 193 -0.48 -14.47 7.00
CA GLU A 193 0.38 -14.95 5.92
C GLU A 193 0.27 -16.48 5.70
N ASP A 194 0.06 -17.25 6.77
CA ASP A 194 -0.14 -18.70 6.75
C ASP A 194 -1.61 -19.13 6.70
N GLY A 195 -2.51 -18.18 6.42
CA GLY A 195 -3.95 -18.34 6.51
C GLY A 195 -4.66 -18.55 5.17
N GLU A 196 -5.75 -17.79 4.94
CA GLU A 196 -6.63 -17.98 3.79
C GLU A 196 -5.93 -17.52 2.47
N PRO A 197 -5.68 -18.42 1.50
CA PRO A 197 -4.87 -18.09 0.32
C PRO A 197 -5.46 -16.99 -0.57
N SER A 198 -6.79 -16.92 -0.67
CA SER A 198 -7.52 -15.92 -1.47
C SER A 198 -7.32 -14.50 -0.93
N LEU A 199 -7.48 -14.31 0.38
CA LEU A 199 -7.29 -13.02 1.06
C LEU A 199 -5.82 -12.59 1.01
N ARG A 200 -4.91 -13.54 1.26
CA ARG A 200 -3.48 -13.31 1.14
C ARG A 200 -3.12 -12.83 -0.27
N LEU A 201 -3.56 -13.55 -1.30
CA LEU A 201 -3.31 -13.19 -2.69
C LEU A 201 -3.88 -11.81 -3.02
N TRP A 202 -5.09 -11.50 -2.55
CA TRP A 202 -5.71 -10.20 -2.75
C TRP A 202 -4.87 -9.07 -2.14
N ALA A 203 -4.44 -9.18 -0.89
CA ALA A 203 -3.59 -8.19 -0.26
C ALA A 203 -2.23 -8.04 -0.96
N LEU A 204 -1.61 -9.15 -1.37
CA LEU A 204 -0.36 -9.13 -2.14
C LEU A 204 -0.51 -8.43 -3.50
N THR A 205 -1.71 -8.40 -4.10
CA THR A 205 -1.91 -7.65 -5.36
C THR A 205 -1.73 -6.13 -5.20
N LEU A 206 -1.77 -5.61 -3.97
CA LEU A 206 -1.51 -4.20 -3.66
C LEU A 206 -0.03 -3.87 -3.53
N LEU A 207 0.85 -4.88 -3.47
CA LEU A 207 2.30 -4.70 -3.49
C LEU A 207 2.78 -4.47 -4.92
N VAL A 208 2.45 -3.30 -5.48
CA VAL A 208 2.60 -3.00 -6.91
C VAL A 208 4.05 -2.96 -7.40
N GLU A 209 5.05 -2.96 -6.51
CA GLU A 209 6.46 -3.07 -6.91
C GLU A 209 6.87 -4.52 -7.21
N ASP A 210 6.12 -5.51 -6.73
CA ASP A 210 6.43 -6.94 -6.92
C ASP A 210 6.00 -7.45 -8.29
N ARG A 211 6.56 -8.58 -8.70
CA ARG A 211 6.07 -9.29 -9.90
C ARG A 211 4.68 -9.87 -9.63
N ALA A 212 3.77 -9.72 -10.58
CA ALA A 212 2.42 -10.29 -10.57
C ALA A 212 2.15 -11.03 -11.89
N ASP A 213 1.08 -11.84 -11.97
CA ASP A 213 0.81 -12.77 -13.10
C ASP A 213 1.16 -12.23 -14.49
N GLN A 214 0.71 -11.02 -14.82
CA GLN A 214 0.95 -10.35 -16.11
C GLN A 214 1.74 -9.04 -15.98
N GLY A 215 2.24 -8.75 -14.77
CA GLY A 215 2.91 -7.49 -14.42
C GLY A 215 4.35 -7.72 -14.00
N VAL A 216 5.26 -6.90 -14.54
CA VAL A 216 6.69 -6.93 -14.17
C VAL A 216 6.94 -6.31 -12.79
N SER A 217 8.03 -6.66 -12.12
CA SER A 217 8.46 -5.95 -10.91
C SER A 217 8.93 -4.52 -11.22
N LEU A 218 9.09 -3.68 -10.21
CA LEU A 218 9.59 -2.32 -10.40
C LEU A 218 10.98 -2.31 -11.05
N GLY A 219 11.90 -3.16 -10.59
CA GLY A 219 13.24 -3.27 -11.19
C GLY A 219 13.19 -3.64 -12.68
N GLN A 220 12.35 -4.61 -13.05
CA GLN A 220 12.12 -4.99 -14.44
C GLN A 220 11.47 -3.87 -15.25
N TRP A 221 10.49 -3.18 -14.69
CA TRP A 221 9.82 -2.04 -15.33
C TRP A 221 10.81 -0.92 -15.67
N MET A 222 11.69 -0.57 -14.73
CA MET A 222 12.73 0.42 -14.96
C MET A 222 13.73 -0.03 -16.03
N GLY A 223 14.06 -1.32 -16.09
CA GLY A 223 14.86 -1.92 -17.15
C GLY A 223 14.23 -1.77 -18.53
N VAL A 224 12.94 -2.14 -18.67
CA VAL A 224 12.16 -2.01 -19.91
C VAL A 224 12.10 -0.56 -20.38
N LEU A 225 11.89 0.39 -19.47
CA LEU A 225 11.87 1.81 -19.79
C LEU A 225 13.24 2.29 -20.29
N ARG A 226 14.33 1.86 -19.67
CA ARG A 226 15.70 2.20 -20.09
C ARG A 226 16.01 1.68 -21.49
N GLU A 227 15.66 0.43 -21.79
CA GLU A 227 15.85 -0.17 -23.11
C GLU A 227 15.09 0.60 -24.18
N LYS A 228 13.81 0.91 -23.96
CA LYS A 228 12.98 1.69 -24.90
C LYS A 228 13.42 3.14 -25.09
N VAL A 229 14.16 3.70 -24.14
CA VAL A 229 14.72 5.06 -24.23
C VAL A 229 16.10 5.06 -24.90
N SER A 230 16.76 3.90 -24.96
CA SER A 230 18.09 3.73 -25.53
C SER A 230 18.06 3.24 -26.98
N GLY A 231 17.06 2.44 -27.35
CA GLY A 231 16.71 2.14 -28.74
C GLY A 231 15.98 3.31 -29.39
#